data_AF-A0A2A5E2N4-F1
#
_entry.id   AF-A0A2A5E2N4-F1
#
_cell.length_a   1.000
_cell.length_b   1.000
_cell.length_c   1.000
_cell.angle_alpha   90.00
_cell.angle_beta   90.00
_cell.angle_gamma   90.00
#
_symmetry.space_group_name_H-M   'P 1'
#
loop_
_entity.id
_entity.type
_entity.pdbx_description
1 polymer ?
#
loop_
_entity_poly.entity_id
_entity_poly.type
_entity_poly.pdbx_seq_one_letter_code
_entity_poly.pdbx_strand_id
1 'polypeptide(L)'
;MTEENGFQNNLSPSDELSLLKKIYGESEISSIYQYMMNCFNIIQTRSQIVLSLATICLTITGFSGAKIANSSVFSMGCLVIGLSLVLLSIITVLSGPLQVRWISQIYHFDLDTTIEELIKMRNKKTRLYQFSILTLGIGLSFYVLSVISFLIHGNS
;
A
#
# COMPACT_ATOMS: atom_id res chain seq x y z
N MET A 1 39.39 -6.49 -1.13
CA MET A 1 38.74 -5.59 -0.15
C MET A 1 38.33 -4.34 -0.90
N THR A 2 37.13 -4.38 -1.46
CA THR A 2 36.35 -3.21 -1.91
C THR A 2 34.91 -3.67 -1.88
N GLU A 3 34.20 -3.23 -0.84
CA GLU A 3 32.77 -3.40 -0.66
C GLU A 3 32.04 -2.58 -1.74
N GLU A 4 31.43 -3.25 -2.71
CA GLU A 4 30.29 -2.66 -3.43
C GLU A 4 29.03 -2.88 -2.59
N ASN A 5 28.86 -2.06 -1.55
CA ASN A 5 27.57 -1.90 -0.87
C ASN A 5 26.65 -1.04 -1.77
N GLY A 6 26.32 -1.55 -2.94
CA GLY A 6 25.23 -1.04 -3.76
C GLY A 6 23.93 -1.58 -3.19
N PHE A 7 23.05 -0.72 -2.68
CA PHE A 7 21.64 -1.05 -2.49
C PHE A 7 21.08 -1.50 -3.84
N GLN A 8 21.10 -2.80 -4.12
CA GLN A 8 20.51 -3.37 -5.33
C GLN A 8 19.00 -3.25 -5.19
N ASN A 9 18.43 -2.22 -5.82
CA ASN A 9 17.05 -1.82 -5.68
C ASN A 9 16.03 -2.81 -6.32
N ASN A 10 16.49 -3.98 -6.79
CA ASN A 10 15.67 -4.98 -7.46
C ASN A 10 16.33 -6.37 -7.48
N LEU A 11 16.66 -6.93 -6.30
CA LEU A 11 17.09 -8.34 -6.20
C LEU A 11 16.00 -9.26 -6.77
N SER A 12 16.40 -10.23 -7.59
CA SER A 12 15.51 -11.34 -7.95
C SER A 12 15.08 -12.09 -6.67
N PRO A 13 13.88 -12.68 -6.61
CA PRO A 13 13.48 -13.50 -5.47
C PRO A 13 14.50 -14.59 -5.08
N SER A 14 15.18 -15.16 -6.08
CA SER A 14 16.26 -16.15 -5.91
C SER A 14 17.53 -15.57 -5.29
N ASP A 15 17.90 -14.35 -5.68
CA ASP A 15 19.08 -13.65 -5.17
C ASP A 15 18.85 -13.17 -3.74
N GLU A 16 17.62 -12.73 -3.47
CA GLU A 16 17.20 -12.37 -2.12
C GLU A 16 17.17 -13.59 -1.19
N LEU A 17 16.68 -14.74 -1.65
CA LEU A 17 16.74 -15.99 -0.87
C LEU A 17 18.19 -16.35 -0.53
N SER A 18 19.09 -16.27 -1.52
CA SER A 18 20.52 -16.55 -1.33
C SER A 18 21.15 -15.60 -0.29
N LEU A 19 20.78 -14.32 -0.33
CA LEU A 19 21.20 -13.33 0.66
C LEU A 19 20.64 -13.63 2.05
N LEU A 20 19.36 -13.98 2.16
CA LEU A 20 18.71 -14.32 3.43
C LEU A 20 19.36 -15.56 4.07
N LYS A 21 19.67 -16.59 3.28
CA LYS A 21 20.44 -17.76 3.72
C LYS A 21 21.84 -17.38 4.22
N LYS A 22 22.50 -16.42 3.57
CA LYS A 22 23.80 -15.90 4.00
C LYS A 22 23.72 -15.12 5.33
N ILE A 23 22.62 -14.40 5.57
CA ILE A 23 22.42 -13.58 6.78
C ILE A 23 22.02 -14.43 7.98
N TYR A 24 21.04 -15.33 7.80
CA TYR A 24 20.46 -16.12 8.90
C TYR A 24 21.08 -17.51 9.05
N GLY A 25 21.82 -18.00 8.05
CA GLY A 25 22.36 -19.36 7.99
C GLY A 25 21.48 -20.30 7.16
N GLU A 26 22.10 -21.17 6.36
CA GLU A 26 21.40 -22.07 5.43
C GLU A 26 20.46 -23.07 6.13
N SER A 27 20.74 -23.42 7.39
CA SER A 27 19.93 -24.36 8.18
C SER A 27 18.82 -23.68 9.00
N GLU A 28 18.80 -22.35 9.11
CA GLU A 28 17.85 -21.61 9.95
C GLU A 28 16.59 -21.15 9.19
N ILE A 29 15.90 -22.10 8.56
CA ILE A 29 14.69 -21.83 7.76
C ILE A 29 13.58 -21.19 8.62
N SER A 30 13.49 -21.55 9.90
CA SER A 30 12.54 -20.94 10.85
C SER A 30 12.74 -19.43 10.98
N SER A 31 14.00 -18.98 11.08
CA SER A 31 14.36 -17.56 11.20
C SER A 31 13.94 -16.77 9.95
N ILE A 32 14.17 -17.34 8.76
CA ILE A 32 13.74 -16.75 7.48
C ILE A 32 12.22 -16.66 7.40
N TYR A 33 11.51 -17.70 7.85
CA TYR A 33 10.05 -17.73 7.86
C TYR A 33 9.45 -16.68 8.82
N GLN A 34 10.03 -16.53 10.02
CA GLN A 34 9.63 -15.50 10.97
C GLN A 34 9.86 -14.09 10.42
N TYR A 35 10.99 -13.87 9.75
CA TYR A 35 11.27 -12.62 9.06
C TYR A 35 10.21 -12.32 7.98
N MET A 36 9.85 -13.30 7.15
CA MET A 36 8.78 -13.17 6.15
C MET A 36 7.43 -12.83 6.79
N MET A 37 7.04 -13.53 7.87
CA MET A 37 5.80 -13.26 8.61
C MET A 37 5.78 -11.83 9.14
N ASN A 38 6.90 -11.36 9.69
CA ASN A 38 7.03 -9.98 10.15
C ASN A 38 6.87 -8.98 8.99
N CYS A 39 7.47 -9.21 7.83
CA CYS A 39 7.27 -8.36 6.65
C CYS A 39 5.79 -8.26 6.25
N PHE A 40 5.06 -9.38 6.24
CA PHE A 40 3.62 -9.36 5.94
C PHE A 40 2.81 -8.59 6.99
N ASN A 41 3.12 -8.78 8.28
CA ASN A 41 2.48 -8.03 9.37
C ASN A 41 2.74 -6.52 9.24
N ILE A 42 3.95 -6.11 8.88
CA ILE A 42 4.29 -4.69 8.66
C ILE A 42 3.45 -4.12 7.51
N ILE A 43 3.37 -4.82 6.36
CA ILE A 43 2.56 -4.40 5.22
C ILE A 43 1.08 -4.29 5.60
N GLN A 44 0.56 -5.26 6.35
CA GLN A 44 -0.82 -5.28 6.82
C GLN A 44 -1.12 -4.10 7.74
N THR A 45 -0.30 -3.88 8.78
CA THR A 45 -0.47 -2.75 9.73
C THR A 45 -0.39 -1.41 9.01
N ARG A 46 0.58 -1.23 8.10
CA ARG A 46 0.70 0.01 7.31
C ARG A 46 -0.48 0.24 6.37
N SER A 47 -1.07 -0.84 5.85
CA SER A 47 -2.27 -0.76 5.01
C SER A 47 -3.51 -0.31 5.78
N GLN A 48 -3.60 -0.62 7.08
CA GLN A 48 -4.68 -0.11 7.94
C GLN A 48 -4.65 1.41 8.05
N ILE A 49 -3.47 2.02 8.14
CA ILE A 49 -3.32 3.49 8.19
C ILE A 49 -3.91 4.14 6.93
N VAL A 50 -3.64 3.56 5.75
CA VAL A 50 -4.20 4.05 4.46
C VAL A 50 -5.72 3.97 4.48
N LEU A 51 -6.28 2.84 4.97
CA LEU A 51 -7.73 2.67 5.10
C LEU A 51 -8.33 3.69 6.07
N SER A 52 -7.73 3.89 7.26
CA SER A 52 -8.19 4.86 8.25
C SER A 52 -8.21 6.29 7.71
N LEU A 53 -7.14 6.72 7.02
CA LEU A 53 -7.08 8.05 6.40
C LEU A 53 -8.17 8.23 5.34
N ALA A 54 -8.38 7.21 4.51
CA ALA A 54 -9.43 7.23 3.50
C ALA A 54 -10.84 7.30 4.13
N THR A 55 -11.09 6.55 5.20
CA THR A 55 -12.35 6.61 5.96
C THR A 55 -12.60 7.98 6.57
N ILE A 56 -11.58 8.61 7.17
CA ILE A 56 -11.69 9.98 7.70
C ILE A 56 -12.04 10.97 6.56
N CYS A 57 -11.37 10.88 5.42
CA CYS A 57 -11.68 11.71 4.26
C CYS A 57 -13.14 11.54 3.80
N LEU A 58 -13.61 10.30 3.69
CA LEU A 58 -14.98 10.00 3.26
C LEU A 58 -16.03 10.50 4.27
N THR A 59 -15.77 10.37 5.56
CA THR A 59 -16.70 10.83 6.61
C THR A 59 -16.81 12.35 6.67
N ILE A 60 -15.69 13.08 6.64
CA ILE A 60 -15.69 14.56 6.57
C ILE A 60 -16.43 15.04 5.32
N THR A 61 -16.19 14.35 4.19
CA THR A 61 -16.88 14.66 2.94
C THR A 61 -18.36 14.31 2.99
N GLY A 62 -18.77 13.28 3.73
CA GLY A 62 -20.18 12.94 3.92
C GLY A 62 -21.00 14.08 4.54
N PHE A 63 -20.40 14.84 5.47
CA PHE A 63 -21.05 16.00 6.09
C PHE A 63 -20.95 17.28 5.25
N SER A 64 -19.79 17.53 4.64
CA SER A 64 -19.50 18.82 3.98
C SER A 64 -19.66 18.78 2.45
N GLY A 65 -19.72 17.60 1.85
CA GLY A 65 -19.64 17.37 0.42
C GLY A 65 -20.78 17.99 -0.38
N ALA A 66 -22.01 17.95 0.14
CA ALA A 66 -23.15 18.59 -0.52
C ALA A 66 -22.98 20.12 -0.63
N LYS A 67 -22.41 20.76 0.40
CA LYS A 67 -22.13 22.21 0.37
C LYS A 67 -21.00 22.53 -0.62
N ILE A 68 -19.95 21.71 -0.62
CA ILE A 68 -18.80 21.86 -1.53
C ILE A 68 -19.25 21.71 -2.99
N ALA A 69 -20.07 20.68 -3.28
CA ALA A 69 -20.57 20.42 -4.63
C ALA A 69 -21.47 21.54 -5.17
N ASN A 70 -22.24 22.20 -4.30
CA ASN A 70 -23.13 23.29 -4.69
C ASN A 70 -22.44 24.66 -4.83
N SER A 71 -21.15 24.77 -4.48
CA SER A 71 -20.44 26.07 -4.51
C SER A 71 -19.94 26.48 -5.88
N SER A 72 -19.32 25.56 -6.62
CA SER A 72 -18.83 25.81 -7.96
C SER A 72 -18.63 24.51 -8.72
N VAL A 73 -18.71 24.59 -10.05
CA VAL A 73 -18.48 23.44 -10.95
C VAL A 73 -17.05 22.92 -10.81
N PHE A 74 -16.07 23.81 -10.57
CA PHE A 74 -14.67 23.41 -10.32
C PHE A 74 -14.53 22.65 -9.00
N SER A 75 -15.09 23.17 -7.90
CA SER A 75 -15.09 22.49 -6.60
C SER A 75 -15.74 21.11 -6.72
N MET A 76 -16.88 21.00 -7.40
CA MET A 76 -17.58 19.74 -7.65
C MET A 76 -16.71 18.76 -8.44
N GLY A 77 -16.11 19.20 -9.56
CA GLY A 77 -15.25 18.36 -10.40
C GLY A 77 -14.04 17.81 -9.63
N CYS A 78 -13.32 18.67 -8.91
CA CYS A 78 -12.20 18.25 -8.06
C CYS A 78 -12.64 17.30 -6.95
N LEU A 79 -13.82 17.52 -6.35
CA LEU A 79 -14.36 16.65 -5.31
C LEU A 79 -14.62 15.24 -5.85
N VAL A 80 -15.31 15.13 -6.99
CA VAL A 80 -15.64 13.84 -7.61
C VAL A 80 -14.36 13.08 -7.97
N ILE A 81 -13.42 13.73 -8.67
CA ILE A 81 -12.15 13.10 -9.05
C ILE A 81 -11.36 12.65 -7.81
N GLY A 82 -11.25 13.52 -6.81
CA GLY A 82 -10.56 13.22 -5.56
C GLY A 82 -11.15 12.01 -4.85
N LEU A 83 -12.47 11.99 -4.66
CA LEU A 83 -13.17 10.88 -4.00
C LEU A 83 -13.08 9.58 -4.79
N SER A 84 -13.18 9.62 -6.11
CA SER A 84 -13.00 8.43 -6.96
C SER A 84 -11.60 7.82 -6.79
N LEU A 85 -10.56 8.66 -6.70
CA LEU A 85 -9.20 8.20 -6.46
C LEU A 85 -9.01 7.65 -5.04
N VAL A 86 -9.59 8.30 -4.01
CA VAL A 86 -9.59 7.79 -2.63
C VAL A 86 -10.26 6.41 -2.59
N LEU A 87 -11.40 6.24 -3.25
CA LEU A 87 -12.11 4.95 -3.33
C LEU A 87 -11.27 3.89 -4.06
N LEU A 88 -10.62 4.24 -5.17
CA LEU A 88 -9.71 3.35 -5.89
C LEU A 88 -8.54 2.89 -5.01
N SER A 89 -8.00 3.78 -4.17
CA SER A 89 -6.96 3.42 -3.20
C SER A 89 -7.48 2.39 -2.18
N ILE A 90 -8.68 2.60 -1.61
CA ILE A 90 -9.33 1.64 -0.71
C ILE A 90 -9.49 0.28 -1.38
N ILE A 91 -10.05 0.24 -2.59
CA ILE A 91 -10.28 -1.01 -3.34
C ILE A 91 -8.95 -1.74 -3.58
N THR A 92 -7.88 -1.01 -3.89
CA THR A 92 -6.55 -1.60 -4.10
C THR A 92 -5.97 -2.19 -2.82
N VAL A 93 -6.12 -1.50 -1.68
CA VAL A 93 -5.68 -1.99 -0.37
C VAL A 93 -6.43 -3.26 0.03
N LEU A 94 -7.76 -3.27 -0.14
CA LEU A 94 -8.62 -4.41 0.17
C LEU A 94 -8.33 -5.62 -0.73
N SER A 95 -8.08 -5.38 -2.02
CA SER A 95 -7.85 -6.44 -3.01
C SER A 95 -6.41 -6.99 -3.02
N GLY A 96 -5.48 -6.38 -2.30
CA GLY A 96 -4.07 -6.77 -2.32
C GLY A 96 -3.47 -6.96 -0.93
N PRO A 97 -2.93 -5.89 -0.30
CA PRO A 97 -2.26 -5.96 0.99
C PRO A 97 -3.09 -6.62 2.10
N LEU A 98 -4.37 -6.26 2.23
CA LEU A 98 -5.25 -6.76 3.30
C LEU A 98 -5.87 -8.13 3.02
N GLN A 99 -5.73 -8.68 1.81
CA GLN A 99 -6.18 -10.06 1.56
C GLN A 99 -5.39 -11.03 2.45
N VAL A 100 -6.13 -11.71 3.33
CA VAL A 100 -5.62 -12.80 4.16
C VAL A 100 -5.33 -13.97 3.23
N ARG A 101 -4.04 -14.18 2.93
CA ARG A 101 -3.54 -15.40 2.29
C ARG A 101 -2.70 -16.12 3.32
N TRP A 102 -3.12 -17.34 3.68
CA TRP A 102 -2.44 -18.12 4.69
C TRP A 102 -1.13 -18.65 4.14
N ILE A 103 -0.02 -18.38 4.82
CA ILE A 103 1.30 -18.87 4.42
C ILE A 103 1.33 -20.41 4.42
N SER A 104 0.53 -21.05 5.27
CA SER A 104 0.35 -22.52 5.31
C SER A 104 -0.24 -23.12 4.04
N GLN A 105 -0.87 -22.32 3.17
CA GLN A 105 -1.38 -22.79 1.87
C GLN A 105 -0.28 -22.83 0.79
N ILE A 106 0.88 -22.23 1.06
CA ILE A 106 2.03 -22.16 0.16
C ILE A 106 3.06 -23.12 0.75
N TYR A 107 2.87 -24.40 0.46
CA TYR A 107 3.84 -25.43 0.78
C TYR A 107 4.16 -26.18 -0.50
N HIS A 108 5.40 -26.00 -0.97
CA HIS A 108 5.97 -26.84 -2.02
C HIS A 108 6.84 -27.92 -1.38
N PHE A 109 7.11 -28.98 -2.15
CA PHE A 109 7.97 -30.08 -1.70
C PHE A 109 9.41 -29.62 -1.41
N ASP A 110 9.80 -28.48 -1.98
CA ASP A 110 11.07 -27.79 -1.75
C ASP A 110 10.84 -26.50 -0.95
N LEU A 111 11.63 -26.33 0.11
CA LEU A 111 11.55 -25.19 1.02
C LEU A 111 12.11 -23.91 0.39
N ASP A 112 13.08 -24.03 -0.51
CA ASP A 112 13.64 -22.88 -1.22
C ASP A 112 12.60 -22.28 -2.15
N THR A 113 11.96 -23.13 -2.97
CA THR A 113 10.84 -22.75 -3.82
C THR A 113 9.70 -22.12 -3.02
N THR A 114 9.42 -22.63 -1.81
CA THR A 114 8.41 -22.06 -0.91
C THR A 114 8.78 -20.63 -0.49
N ILE A 115 10.01 -20.39 -0.05
CA ILE A 115 10.45 -19.06 0.39
C ILE A 115 10.49 -18.07 -0.79
N GLU A 116 10.91 -18.51 -1.99
CA GLU A 116 10.88 -17.66 -3.18
C GLU A 116 9.47 -17.16 -3.50
N GLU A 117 8.46 -18.05 -3.41
CA GLU A 117 7.06 -17.65 -3.60
C GLU A 117 6.58 -16.68 -2.52
N LEU A 118 7.03 -16.83 -1.27
CA LEU A 118 6.75 -15.85 -0.21
C LEU A 118 7.35 -14.48 -0.52
N ILE A 119 8.59 -14.43 -1.02
CA ILE A 119 9.25 -13.19 -1.44
C ILE A 119 8.47 -12.55 -2.61
N LYS A 120 8.08 -13.33 -3.63
CA LYS A 120 7.26 -12.83 -4.76
C LYS A 120 5.93 -12.26 -4.27
N MET A 121 5.25 -12.95 -3.36
CA MET A 121 4.01 -12.49 -2.77
C MET A 121 4.17 -11.19 -1.97
N ARG A 122 5.21 -11.10 -1.14
CA ARG A 122 5.57 -9.87 -0.41
C ARG A 122 5.81 -8.71 -1.37
N ASN A 123 6.58 -8.94 -2.44
CA ASN A 123 6.89 -7.91 -3.43
C ASN A 123 5.62 -7.43 -4.16
N LYS A 124 4.72 -8.35 -4.53
CA LYS A 124 3.43 -8.00 -5.12
C LYS A 124 2.57 -7.16 -4.17
N LYS A 125 2.45 -7.56 -2.90
CA LYS A 125 1.71 -6.78 -1.89
C LYS A 125 2.33 -5.40 -1.67
N THR A 126 3.66 -5.30 -1.66
CA THR A 126 4.39 -4.03 -1.51
C THR A 126 4.10 -3.08 -2.68
N ARG A 127 4.13 -3.57 -3.92
CA ARG A 127 3.80 -2.75 -5.11
C ARG A 127 2.37 -2.24 -5.08
N LEU A 128 1.40 -3.09 -4.71
CA LEU A 128 0.00 -2.68 -4.58
C LEU A 128 -0.19 -1.64 -3.46
N TYR A 129 0.52 -1.78 -2.34
CA TYR A 129 0.54 -0.78 -1.27
C TYR A 129 1.15 0.56 -1.72
N GLN A 130 2.26 0.54 -2.47
CA GLN A 130 2.85 1.76 -3.02
C GLN A 130 1.90 2.45 -3.98
N PHE A 131 1.25 1.69 -4.87
CA PHE A 131 0.23 2.23 -5.76
C PHE A 131 -0.92 2.85 -4.98
N SER A 132 -1.43 2.19 -3.93
CA SER A 132 -2.54 2.74 -3.14
C SER A 132 -2.16 4.02 -2.39
N ILE A 133 -0.93 4.15 -1.88
CA ILE A 133 -0.46 5.42 -1.29
C ILE A 133 -0.43 6.52 -2.34
N LEU A 134 0.13 6.26 -3.52
CA LEU A 134 0.21 7.26 -4.59
C LEU A 134 -1.18 7.71 -5.03
N THR A 135 -2.09 6.75 -5.27
CA THR A 135 -3.48 7.05 -5.62
C THR A 135 -4.18 7.84 -4.52
N LEU A 136 -3.98 7.48 -3.24
CA LEU A 136 -4.55 8.20 -2.11
C LEU A 136 -4.02 9.64 -2.04
N GLY A 137 -2.70 9.82 -2.18
CA GLY A 137 -2.07 11.15 -2.13
C GLY A 137 -2.58 12.08 -3.23
N ILE A 138 -2.71 11.57 -4.46
CA ILE A 138 -3.30 12.33 -5.56
C ILE A 138 -4.77 12.66 -5.26
N GLY A 139 -5.56 11.66 -4.83
CA GLY A 139 -6.97 11.86 -4.49
C GLY A 139 -7.20 12.89 -3.39
N LEU A 140 -6.40 12.83 -2.32
CA LEU A 140 -6.43 13.80 -1.23
C LEU A 140 -6.04 15.20 -1.70
N SER A 141 -5.09 15.31 -2.63
CA SER A 141 -4.70 16.61 -3.20
C SER A 141 -5.87 17.27 -3.95
N PHE A 142 -6.59 16.51 -4.78
CA PHE A 142 -7.81 16.99 -5.44
C PHE A 142 -8.92 17.34 -4.46
N TYR A 143 -9.10 16.54 -3.41
CA TYR A 143 -10.04 16.85 -2.33
C TYR A 143 -9.70 18.18 -1.65
N VAL A 144 -8.43 18.41 -1.29
CA VAL A 144 -7.99 19.66 -0.66
C VAL A 144 -8.20 20.85 -1.61
N LEU A 145 -7.88 20.72 -2.90
CA LEU A 145 -8.15 21.77 -3.90
C LEU A 145 -9.63 22.11 -3.99
N SER A 146 -10.51 21.11 -3.93
CA SER A 146 -11.96 21.31 -3.90
C SER A 146 -12.40 22.11 -2.66
N VAL A 147 -11.88 21.77 -1.49
CA VAL A 147 -12.17 22.49 -0.23
C VAL A 147 -11.66 23.93 -0.28
N ILE A 148 -10.45 24.17 -0.79
CA ILE A 148 -9.90 25.53 -0.94
C ILE A 148 -10.76 26.35 -1.89
N SER A 149 -11.14 25.79 -3.04
CA SER A 149 -12.02 26.44 -4.00
C SER A 149 -13.40 26.76 -3.39
N PHE A 150 -13.96 25.85 -2.60
CA PHE A 150 -15.18 26.07 -1.83
C PHE A 150 -15.04 27.24 -0.85
N LEU A 151 -13.93 27.34 -0.12
CA LEU A 151 -13.73 28.43 0.84
C LEU A 151 -13.59 29.80 0.15
N ILE A 152 -12.98 29.85 -1.02
CA ILE A 152 -12.81 31.09 -1.79
C ILE A 152 -14.16 31.56 -2.36
N HIS A 153 -14.93 30.66 -2.98
CA HIS A 153 -16.19 31.02 -3.67
C HIS A 153 -17.41 30.99 -2.74
N GLY A 154 -17.35 30.25 -1.64
CA GLY A 154 -18.44 30.16 -0.66
C GLY A 154 -18.54 31.37 0.26
N ASN A 155 -17.55 32.27 0.22
CA ASN A 155 -17.50 33.50 1.01
C ASN A 155 -17.74 34.78 0.15
N SER A 156 -18.22 34.60 -1.09
CA SER A 156 -18.59 35.66 -2.04
C SER A 156 -20.03 35.47 -2.49
#